data_AF-A0A917QK88-F1
#
_entry.id   AF-A0A917QK88-F1
#
_cell.length_a   1.000
_cell.length_b   1.000
_cell.length_c   1.000
_cell.angle_alpha   90.00
_cell.angle_beta   90.00
_cell.angle_gamma   90.00
#
_symmetry.space_group_name_H-M   'P 1'
#
loop_
_entity.id
_entity.type
_entity.pdbx_description
1 polymer ?
#
loop_
_entity_poly.entity_id
_entity_poly.type
_entity_poly.pdbx_seq_one_letter_code
_entity_poly.pdbx_strand_id
1 'polypeptide(L)'
;MTVRILLGASVVGIAAALAAGGAQAQGASISISCGAVGQELELCREGAQAWAEATGNTVTVVSTEAAVENLESSLERLSRRGW
;
A
#
# COMPACT_ATOMS: atom_id res chain seq x y z
N MET A 1 -40.27 36.98 6.93
CA MET A 1 -39.16 37.23 5.96
C MET A 1 -37.78 36.90 6.55
N THR A 2 -37.59 37.00 7.87
CA THR A 2 -36.33 36.72 8.60
C THR A 2 -35.96 35.24 8.73
N VAL A 3 -36.94 34.32 8.81
CA VAL A 3 -36.69 32.87 8.97
C VAL A 3 -36.04 32.23 7.73
N ARG A 4 -36.31 32.73 6.52
CA ARG A 4 -35.67 32.25 5.26
C ARG A 4 -34.19 32.61 5.17
N ILE A 5 -33.74 33.63 5.90
CA ILE A 5 -32.33 34.08 5.92
C ILE A 5 -31.52 33.19 6.87
N LEU A 6 -32.12 32.72 7.96
CA LEU A 6 -31.47 31.83 8.93
C LEU A 6 -31.24 30.41 8.38
N LEU A 7 -32.12 29.90 7.51
CA LEU A 7 -31.88 28.62 6.81
C LEU A 7 -30.76 28.69 5.77
N GLY A 8 -30.50 29.86 5.18
CA GLY A 8 -29.42 30.03 4.20
C GLY A 8 -28.03 30.03 4.82
N ALA A 9 -27.88 30.56 6.04
CA ALA A 9 -26.61 30.62 6.76
C ALA A 9 -26.11 29.23 7.22
N SER A 10 -27.02 28.29 7.52
CA SER A 10 -26.66 26.95 7.98
C SER A 10 -26.17 26.01 6.86
N VAL A 11 -26.65 26.19 5.62
CA VAL A 11 -26.22 25.35 4.48
C VAL A 11 -24.82 25.77 3.99
N VAL A 12 -24.50 27.06 4.06
CA VAL A 12 -23.19 27.59 3.64
C VAL A 12 -22.05 27.13 4.56
N GLY A 13 -22.30 27.06 5.87
CA GLY A 13 -21.28 26.61 6.84
C GLY A 13 -20.87 25.14 6.66
N ILE A 14 -21.81 24.26 6.29
CA ILE A 14 -21.55 22.82 6.08
C ILE A 14 -20.75 22.60 4.79
N ALA A 15 -21.09 23.32 3.71
CA ALA A 15 -20.38 23.22 2.44
C ALA A 15 -18.90 23.65 2.55
N ALA A 16 -18.60 24.66 3.36
CA ALA A 16 -17.23 25.11 3.60
C ALA A 16 -16.39 24.08 4.38
N ALA A 17 -17.00 23.33 5.31
CA ALA A 17 -16.31 22.27 6.06
C ALA A 17 -15.95 21.06 5.19
N LEU A 18 -16.79 20.71 4.21
CA LEU A 18 -16.51 19.65 3.22
C LEU A 18 -15.38 20.03 2.25
N ALA A 19 -15.28 21.31 1.88
CA ALA A 19 -14.20 21.80 1.00
C ALA A 19 -12.82 21.85 1.69
N ALA A 20 -12.79 22.01 3.02
CA ALA A 20 -11.55 22.10 3.80
C ALA A 20 -11.00 20.74 4.27
N GLY A 21 -11.81 19.67 4.21
CA GLY A 21 -11.45 18.34 4.75
C GLY A 21 -10.74 17.40 3.78
N GLY A 22 -10.47 17.83 2.56
CA GLY A 22 -9.82 17.00 1.53
C GLY A 22 -8.32 16.88 1.73
N ALA A 23 -7.86 16.23 2.81
CA ALA A 23 -6.53 15.64 2.80
C ALA A 23 -6.55 14.57 1.71
N GLN A 24 -6.03 14.89 0.53
CA GLN A 24 -5.83 13.90 -0.53
C GLN A 24 -4.91 12.84 0.06
N ALA A 25 -5.45 11.68 0.41
CA ALA A 25 -4.66 10.55 0.86
C ALA A 25 -3.66 10.24 -0.26
N GLN A 26 -2.42 10.68 -0.08
CA GLN A 26 -1.37 10.38 -1.03
C GLN A 26 -1.10 8.89 -0.94
N GLY A 27 -0.91 8.25 -2.09
CA GLY A 27 -0.62 6.83 -2.17
C GLY A 27 0.47 6.40 -1.21
N ALA A 28 0.30 5.23 -0.60
CA ALA A 28 1.29 4.65 0.27
C ALA A 28 2.34 3.86 -0.53
N SER A 29 3.54 3.77 0.03
CA SER A 29 4.57 2.84 -0.45
C SER A 29 4.37 1.47 0.21
N ILE A 30 4.16 0.44 -0.61
CA ILE A 30 3.81 -0.92 -0.18
C ILE A 30 4.87 -1.89 -0.71
N SER A 31 5.45 -2.71 0.16
CA SER A 31 6.32 -3.82 -0.25
C SER A 31 5.51 -5.11 -0.30
N ILE A 32 5.46 -5.75 -1.48
CA ILE A 32 4.70 -6.98 -1.71
C ILE A 32 5.67 -8.13 -1.96
N SER A 33 5.53 -9.19 -1.15
CA SER A 33 6.30 -10.41 -1.31
C SER A 33 5.69 -11.26 -2.43
N CYS A 34 6.37 -11.38 -3.57
CA CYS A 34 5.97 -12.31 -4.63
C CYS A 34 6.80 -13.60 -4.52
N GLY A 35 6.23 -14.72 -4.99
CA GLY A 35 6.94 -15.99 -5.09
C GLY A 35 8.26 -15.86 -5.84
N ALA A 36 9.23 -16.73 -5.56
CA ALA A 36 10.62 -16.53 -6.00
C ALA A 36 10.80 -16.55 -7.52
N VAL A 37 10.09 -17.43 -8.25
CA VAL A 37 10.31 -17.64 -9.69
C VAL A 37 9.05 -18.12 -10.43
N GLY A 38 9.07 -17.99 -11.76
CA GLY A 38 8.09 -18.61 -12.65
C GLY A 38 6.87 -17.73 -12.96
N GLN A 39 5.80 -18.35 -13.46
CA GLN A 39 4.57 -17.66 -13.84
C GLN A 39 3.87 -16.98 -12.65
N GLU A 40 4.01 -17.53 -11.45
CA GLU A 40 3.42 -16.93 -10.25
C GLU A 40 4.08 -15.59 -9.88
N LEU A 41 5.40 -15.45 -10.10
CA LEU A 41 6.09 -14.18 -9.94
C LEU A 41 5.54 -13.14 -10.92
N GLU A 42 5.38 -13.51 -12.19
CA GLU A 42 4.90 -12.57 -13.21
C GLU A 42 3.46 -12.14 -12.93
N LEU A 43 2.57 -13.08 -12.66
CA LEU A 43 1.18 -12.80 -12.31
C LEU A 43 1.06 -11.93 -11.04
N CYS A 44 1.91 -12.19 -10.04
CA CYS A 44 1.97 -11.37 -8.84
C CYS A 44 2.44 -9.94 -9.15
N ARG A 45 3.49 -9.77 -9.95
CA ARG A 45 4.02 -8.46 -10.35
C ARG A 45 2.98 -7.67 -11.13
N GLU A 46 2.37 -8.28 -12.15
CA GLU A 46 1.35 -7.67 -12.99
C GLU A 46 0.14 -7.24 -12.15
N GLY A 47 -0.40 -8.14 -11.32
CA GLY A 47 -1.53 -7.85 -10.45
C GLY A 47 -1.23 -6.77 -9.42
N ALA A 48 -0.04 -6.81 -8.81
CA ALA A 48 0.41 -5.83 -7.83
C ALA A 48 0.56 -4.43 -8.45
N GLN A 49 1.09 -4.35 -9.67
CA GLN A 49 1.26 -3.09 -10.39
C GLN A 49 -0.08 -2.52 -10.87
N ALA A 50 -0.96 -3.36 -11.42
CA ALA A 50 -2.32 -2.95 -11.79
C ALA A 50 -3.12 -2.44 -10.59
N TRP A 51 -2.99 -3.09 -9.43
CA TRP A 51 -3.60 -2.62 -8.18
C TRP A 51 -3.01 -1.28 -7.73
N ALA A 52 -1.69 -1.11 -7.81
CA ALA A 52 -0.99 0.12 -7.43
C ALA A 52 -1.49 1.32 -8.26
N GLU A 53 -1.58 1.15 -9.58
CA GLU A 53 -2.10 2.17 -10.50
C GLU A 53 -3.56 2.53 -10.20
N ALA A 54 -4.40 1.53 -9.97
CA ALA A 54 -5.82 1.74 -9.67
C ALA A 54 -6.08 2.45 -8.34
N THR A 55 -5.16 2.31 -7.37
CA THR A 55 -5.30 2.85 -6.01
C THR A 55 -4.44 4.09 -5.76
N GLY A 56 -3.57 4.44 -6.69
CA GLY A 56 -2.59 5.52 -6.55
C GLY A 56 -1.41 5.16 -5.63
N ASN A 57 -1.24 3.89 -5.24
CA ASN A 57 -0.14 3.43 -4.40
C ASN A 57 1.15 3.24 -5.19
N THR A 58 2.27 3.17 -4.48
CA THR A 58 3.57 2.77 -5.03
C THR A 58 3.93 1.38 -4.52
N VAL A 59 4.23 0.43 -5.41
CA VAL A 59 4.57 -0.95 -5.03
C VAL A 59 6.02 -1.27 -5.33
N THR A 60 6.67 -1.91 -4.36
CA THR A 60 7.97 -2.58 -4.53
C THR A 60 7.77 -4.08 -4.37
N VAL A 61 8.10 -4.85 -5.40
CA VAL A 61 8.08 -6.31 -5.30
C VAL A 61 9.37 -6.79 -4.67
N VAL A 62 9.24 -7.54 -3.57
CA VAL A 62 10.36 -8.20 -2.91
C VAL A 62 10.25 -9.70 -3.17
N SER A 63 11.29 -10.28 -3.77
CA SER A 63 11.40 -11.73 -3.91
C SER A 63 12.06 -12.30 -2.67
N THR A 64 11.55 -13.43 -2.19
CA THR A 64 12.10 -14.19 -1.06
C THR A 64 13.53 -14.68 -1.31
N GLU A 65 14.08 -14.55 -2.52
CA GLU A 65 15.49 -14.79 -2.86
C GLU A 65 16.46 -14.05 -1.92
N ALA A 66 16.10 -12.83 -1.48
CA ALA A 66 16.88 -12.11 -0.46
C ALA A 66 16.86 -12.76 0.94
N ALA A 67 15.82 -13.56 1.24
CA ALA A 67 15.68 -14.25 2.51
C ALA A 67 16.28 -15.67 2.48
N VAL A 68 16.19 -16.40 1.36
CA VAL A 68 16.63 -17.80 1.28
C VAL A 68 18.14 -17.99 1.09
N GLU A 69 18.84 -17.13 0.33
CA GLU A 69 20.32 -17.22 0.21
C GLU A 69 21.03 -17.07 1.57
N ASN A 70 20.42 -16.31 2.49
CA ASN A 70 20.93 -16.17 3.86
C ASN A 70 20.57 -17.34 4.78
N LEU A 71 19.49 -18.07 4.50
CA LEU A 71 18.99 -19.16 5.35
C LEU A 71 19.78 -20.45 5.15
N GLU A 72 20.14 -20.83 3.92
CA GLU A 72 21.00 -22.00 3.68
C GLU A 72 22.39 -21.81 4.29
N SER A 73 23.03 -20.65 4.05
CA SER A 73 24.31 -20.30 4.69
C SER A 73 24.21 -20.27 6.22
N SER A 74 23.11 -19.77 6.77
CA SER A 74 22.91 -19.74 8.24
C SER A 74 22.64 -21.13 8.82
N LEU A 75 21.91 -21.99 8.12
CA LEU A 75 21.65 -23.38 8.52
C LEU A 75 22.93 -24.23 8.44
N GLU A 76 23.74 -24.08 7.40
CA GLU A 76 25.06 -24.72 7.33
C GLU A 76 25.97 -24.27 8.48
N ARG A 77 25.94 -22.98 8.85
CA ARG A 77 26.68 -22.45 10.01
C ARG A 77 26.13 -22.95 11.34
N LEU A 78 24.84 -23.27 11.45
CA LEU A 78 24.24 -23.84 12.65
C LEU A 78 24.55 -25.34 12.76
N SER A 79 24.47 -26.07 11.65
CA SER A 79 24.83 -27.49 11.57
C SER A 79 26.32 -27.71 11.87
N ARG A 80 27.24 -26.90 11.30
CA ARG A 80 28.67 -26.96 11.63
C ARG A 80 29.00 -26.55 13.07
N ARG A 81 28.12 -25.80 13.74
CA ARG A 81 28.27 -25.42 15.16
C ARG A 81 27.76 -26.50 16.13
N GLY A 82 27.32 -27.65 15.63
CA GLY A 82 27.07 -28.83 16.44
C GLY A 82 26.02 -28.61 17.52
N TRP A 83 24.80 -28.23 17.10
CA TRP A 83 23.62 -28.64 17.85
C TRP A 83 23.42 -30.14 17.68
#